data_AF-A0A7L7KSF6-F1
#
_entry.id   AF-A0A7L7KSF6-F1
#
_cell.length_a   1.000
_cell.length_b   1.000
_cell.length_c   1.000
_cell.angle_alpha   90.00
_cell.angle_beta   90.00
_cell.angle_gamma   90.00
#
_symmetry.space_group_name_H-M   'P 1'
#
loop_
_entity.id
_entity.type
_entity.pdbx_description
1 polymer ?
#
loop_
_entity_poly.entity_id
_entity_poly.type
_entity_poly.pdbx_seq_one_letter_code
_entity_poly.pdbx_strand_id
1 'polypeptide(L)'
;MKKFYSVLGSILGFLIILLYAFKNLQALIGFEFDGMEDILGYFNLVQQYLVYALAGLAGMEFVAGKKLIAAIFFIILAFVVVSTFFPDVVNSVM
;
A
#
# COMPACT_ATOMS: atom_id res chain seq x y z
N MET A 1 -21.30 -2.42 -2.92
CA MET A 1 -20.03 -2.45 -2.15
C MET A 1 -19.02 -3.45 -2.70
N LYS A 2 -19.33 -4.76 -2.81
CA LYS A 2 -18.40 -5.76 -3.39
C LYS A 2 -17.80 -5.35 -4.75
N LYS A 3 -18.63 -4.86 -5.67
CA LYS A 3 -18.16 -4.41 -7.00
C LYS A 3 -17.22 -3.20 -6.95
N PHE A 4 -17.37 -2.31 -5.97
CA PHE A 4 -16.51 -1.13 -5.81
C PHE A 4 -15.14 -1.51 -5.23
N TYR A 5 -15.13 -2.33 -4.17
CA TYR A 5 -13.89 -2.84 -3.56
C TYR A 5 -13.12 -3.75 -4.52
N SER A 6 -13.84 -4.57 -5.31
CA SER A 6 -13.24 -5.41 -6.35
C SER A 6 -12.58 -4.56 -7.45
N VAL A 7 -13.23 -3.51 -7.95
CA VAL A 7 -12.64 -2.61 -8.96
C VAL A 7 -11.41 -1.87 -8.41
N LEU A 8 -11.50 -1.32 -7.19
CA LEU A 8 -10.35 -0.67 -6.55
C LEU A 8 -9.20 -1.65 -6.31
N GLY A 9 -9.49 -2.86 -5.83
CA GLY A 9 -8.49 -3.90 -5.64
C GLY A 9 -7.80 -4.31 -6.95
N SER A 10 -8.56 -4.43 -8.05
CA SER A 10 -7.98 -4.71 -9.37
C SER A 10 -7.09 -3.58 -9.88
N ILE A 11 -7.50 -2.32 -9.70
CA ILE A 11 -6.68 -1.16 -10.10
C ILE A 11 -5.39 -1.10 -9.28
N LEU A 12 -5.47 -1.27 -7.95
CA LEU A 12 -4.29 -1.25 -7.08
C LEU A 12 -3.35 -2.43 -7.39
N GLY A 13 -3.89 -3.63 -7.56
CA GLY A 13 -3.11 -4.81 -7.94
C GLY A 13 -2.37 -4.61 -9.26
N PHE A 14 -3.04 -4.02 -10.25
CA PHE A 14 -2.43 -3.70 -11.54
C PHE A 14 -1.28 -2.70 -11.40
N LEU A 15 -1.48 -1.60 -10.64
CA LEU A 15 -0.43 -0.60 -10.38
C LEU A 15 0.78 -1.20 -9.65
N ILE A 16 0.54 -2.07 -8.65
CA ILE A 16 1.62 -2.77 -7.93
C ILE A 16 2.44 -3.62 -8.90
N ILE A 17 1.80 -4.40 -9.76
CA ILE A 17 2.48 -5.24 -10.75
C ILE A 17 3.31 -4.38 -11.70
N LEU A 18 2.78 -3.26 -12.19
CA LEU A 18 3.52 -2.34 -13.05
C LEU A 18 4.76 -1.77 -12.35
N LEU A 19 4.66 -1.36 -11.09
CA LEU A 19 5.79 -0.83 -10.32
C LEU A 19 6.87 -1.90 -10.10
N TYR A 20 6.47 -3.12 -9.74
CA TYR A 20 7.41 -4.24 -9.64
C TYR A 20 8.05 -4.56 -10.99
N ALA A 21 7.28 -4.58 -12.08
CA ALA A 21 7.81 -4.83 -13.41
C ALA A 21 8.85 -3.78 -13.81
N PHE A 22 8.58 -2.50 -13.53
CA PHE A 22 9.50 -1.41 -13.81
C PHE A 22 10.80 -1.52 -13.00
N LYS A 23 10.69 -1.83 -11.70
CA LYS A 23 11.87 -2.04 -10.83
C LYS A 23 12.72 -3.22 -11.28
N ASN A 24 12.10 -4.36 -11.60
CA ASN A 24 12.80 -5.53 -12.10
C ASN A 24 13.43 -5.27 -13.48
N LEU A 25 12.73 -4.53 -14.33
CA LEU A 25 13.26 -4.13 -15.63
C LEU A 25 14.49 -3.24 -15.43
N GLN A 26 14.42 -2.18 -14.60
CA GLN A 26 15.57 -1.34 -14.29
C GLN A 26 16.76 -2.15 -13.75
N ALA A 27 16.53 -3.09 -12.84
CA ALA A 27 17.57 -3.98 -12.33
C ALA A 27 18.17 -4.91 -13.41
N LEU A 28 17.40 -5.27 -14.44
CA LEU A 28 17.81 -6.17 -15.52
C LEU A 28 18.59 -5.45 -16.62
N ILE A 29 18.16 -4.25 -17.03
CA ILE A 29 18.82 -3.46 -18.09
C ILE A 29 19.91 -2.52 -17.54
N GLY A 30 20.00 -2.33 -16.22
CA GLY A 30 21.08 -1.59 -15.57
C GLY A 30 21.22 -0.14 -16.04
N PHE A 31 20.14 0.48 -16.51
CA PHE A 31 20.18 1.89 -16.89
C PHE A 31 20.18 2.73 -15.62
N GLU A 32 21.13 3.66 -15.51
CA GLU A 32 21.25 4.61 -14.40
C GLU A 32 21.33 6.02 -14.95
N PHE A 33 20.66 6.96 -14.28
CA PHE A 33 20.72 8.38 -14.59
C PHE A 33 20.71 9.20 -13.31
N ASP A 34 21.16 10.45 -13.40
CA ASP A 34 21.29 11.32 -12.23
C ASP A 34 19.91 11.60 -11.60
N GLY A 35 19.79 11.41 -10.28
CA GLY A 35 18.52 11.47 -9.55
C GLY A 35 17.67 10.19 -9.60
N MET A 36 18.15 9.09 -10.17
CA MET A 36 17.38 7.83 -10.22
C MET A 36 17.19 7.19 -8.84
N GLU A 37 18.13 7.34 -7.91
CA GLU A 37 17.98 6.83 -6.53
C GLU A 37 16.77 7.45 -5.83
N ASP A 38 16.59 8.77 -5.96
CA ASP A 38 15.43 9.47 -5.38
C ASP A 38 14.12 8.97 -5.98
N ILE A 39 14.09 8.81 -7.32
CA ILE A 39 12.93 8.29 -8.04
C ILE A 39 12.61 6.85 -7.58
N LEU A 40 13.62 5.99 -7.48
CA LEU A 40 13.45 4.61 -6.99
C LEU A 40 13.01 4.59 -5.52
N GLY A 41 13.48 5.53 -4.71
CA GLY A 41 13.02 5.77 -3.34
C GLY A 41 11.53 6.07 -3.28
N TYR A 42 11.06 7.05 -4.06
CA TYR A 42 9.64 7.37 -4.17
C TYR A 42 8.81 6.21 -4.74
N PHE A 43 9.34 5.47 -5.73
CA PHE A 43 8.69 4.29 -6.28
C PHE A 43 8.47 3.22 -5.21
N ASN A 44 9.48 2.93 -4.39
CA ASN A 44 9.36 1.96 -3.30
C ASN A 44 8.33 2.39 -2.26
N LEU A 45 8.31 3.68 -1.89
CA LEU A 45 7.29 4.24 -0.99
C LEU A 45 5.89 4.08 -1.56
N VAL A 46 5.66 4.53 -2.80
CA VAL A 46 4.36 4.41 -3.48
C VAL A 46 3.92 2.95 -3.57
N GLN A 47 4.83 2.04 -3.92
CA GLN A 47 4.56 0.61 -3.98
C GLN A 47 4.14 0.07 -2.60
N GLN A 48 4.82 0.47 -1.53
CA GLN A 48 4.48 0.07 -0.16
C GLN A 48 3.09 0.58 0.25
N TYR A 49 2.76 1.84 -0.05
CA TYR A 49 1.41 2.39 0.20
C TYR A 49 0.31 1.63 -0.56
N LEU A 50 0.56 1.31 -1.85
CA LEU A 50 -0.41 0.57 -2.67
C LEU A 50 -0.65 -0.84 -2.12
N VAL A 51 0.40 -1.53 -1.63
CA VAL A 51 0.28 -2.84 -1.01
C VAL A 51 -0.56 -2.76 0.28
N TYR A 52 -0.33 -1.77 1.14
CA TYR A 52 -1.16 -1.60 2.35
C TYR A 52 -2.61 -1.24 2.01
N ALA A 53 -2.83 -0.40 0.99
CA ALA A 53 -4.18 -0.08 0.53
C ALA A 53 -4.92 -1.32 0.02
N LEU A 54 -4.24 -2.17 -0.77
CA LEU A 54 -4.78 -3.43 -1.26
C LEU A 54 -5.08 -4.41 -0.12
N ALA A 55 -4.15 -4.55 0.84
CA ALA A 55 -4.36 -5.38 2.03
C ALA A 55 -5.54 -4.89 2.88
N GLY A 56 -5.67 -3.57 3.05
CA GLY A 56 -6.81 -2.93 3.71
C GLY A 56 -8.13 -3.24 3.01
N LEU A 57 -8.18 -3.11 1.68
CA LEU A 57 -9.37 -3.42 0.88
C LEU A 57 -9.74 -4.91 0.95
N ALA A 58 -8.76 -5.81 0.82
CA ALA A 58 -8.98 -7.25 0.91
C ALA A 58 -9.50 -7.66 2.30
N GLY A 59 -8.90 -7.12 3.37
CA GLY A 59 -9.36 -7.35 4.73
C GLY A 59 -10.76 -6.80 4.98
N MET A 60 -11.08 -5.60 4.45
CA MET A 60 -12.43 -5.04 4.49
C MET A 60 -13.46 -5.91 3.77
N GLU A 61 -13.12 -6.48 2.63
CA GLU A 61 -14.00 -7.40 1.91
C GLU A 61 -14.22 -8.70 2.69
N PHE A 62 -13.19 -9.20 3.39
CA PHE A 62 -13.27 -10.40 4.22
C PHE A 62 -14.17 -10.21 5.47
N VAL A 63 -14.14 -9.02 6.07
CA VAL A 63 -14.95 -8.67 7.25
C VAL A 63 -16.30 -8.04 6.90
N ALA A 64 -16.57 -7.82 5.60
CA ALA A 64 -17.80 -7.20 5.11
C ALA A 64 -19.03 -8.05 5.48
N GLY A 65 -19.88 -7.49 6.35
CA GLY A 65 -21.10 -8.13 6.86
C GLY A 65 -21.13 -8.29 8.38
N LYS A 66 -19.98 -8.22 9.06
CA LYS A 66 -19.88 -8.25 10.53
C LYS A 66 -19.34 -6.91 11.04
N LYS A 67 -20.27 -5.99 11.37
CA LYS A 67 -19.98 -4.58 11.69
C LYS A 67 -18.88 -4.39 12.74
N LEU A 68 -18.87 -5.22 13.80
CA LEU A 68 -17.87 -5.13 14.87
C LEU A 68 -16.47 -5.54 14.38
N ILE A 69 -16.36 -6.61 13.60
CA ILE A 69 -15.07 -7.10 13.08
C ILE A 69 -14.50 -6.12 12.06
N ALA A 70 -15.37 -5.53 11.22
CA ALA A 70 -14.98 -4.49 10.29
C ALA A 70 -14.44 -3.23 10.99
N ALA A 71 -15.07 -2.80 12.09
CA ALA A 71 -14.60 -1.67 12.88
C ALA A 71 -13.24 -1.96 13.54
N ILE A 72 -13.06 -3.14 14.14
CA ILE A 72 -11.78 -3.56 14.74
C ILE A 72 -10.68 -3.61 13.69
N PHE A 73 -10.96 -4.20 12.52
CA PHE A 73 -10.01 -4.25 11.41
C PHE A 73 -9.59 -2.85 10.95
N PHE A 74 -10.54 -1.92 10.84
CA PHE A 74 -10.24 -0.52 10.49
C PHE A 74 -9.33 0.16 11.51
N ILE A 75 -9.55 -0.06 12.80
CA ILE A 75 -8.72 0.51 13.87
C ILE A 75 -7.29 -0.04 13.79
N ILE A 76 -7.15 -1.36 13.60
CA ILE A 76 -5.83 -1.99 13.45
C ILE A 76 -5.13 -1.49 12.19
N LEU A 77 -5.84 -1.40 11.07
CA LEU A 77 -5.30 -0.89 9.81
C LEU A 77 -4.84 0.56 9.96
N ALA A 78 -5.65 1.41 10.60
CA ALA A 78 -5.29 2.80 10.87
C ALA A 78 -4.03 2.89 11.75
N PHE A 79 -3.94 2.08 12.81
CA PHE A 79 -2.75 2.02 13.66
C PHE A 79 -1.50 1.59 12.89
N VAL A 80 -1.60 0.56 12.04
CA VAL A 80 -0.47 0.10 11.21
C VAL A 80 -0.04 1.19 10.22
N VAL A 81 -0.99 1.87 9.57
CA VAL A 81 -0.68 2.97 8.65
C VAL A 81 -0.01 4.13 9.38
N VAL A 82 -0.57 4.57 10.52
CA VAL A 82 0.00 5.69 11.28
C VAL A 82 1.38 5.35 11.82
N SER A 83 1.57 4.17 12.42
CA SER A 83 2.87 3.77 12.96
C SER A 83 3.93 3.51 11.89
N THR A 84 3.54 3.03 10.70
CA THR A 84 4.49 2.80 9.61
C THR A 84 4.91 4.09 8.90
N PHE A 85 3.99 5.04 8.73
CA PHE A 85 4.22 6.20 7.87
C PHE A 85 4.37 7.53 8.60
N PHE A 86 3.93 7.61 9.85
CA PHE A 86 4.05 8.80 10.69
C PHE A 86 4.68 8.42 12.04
N PRO A 87 5.90 7.87 12.04
CA PRO A 87 6.56 7.44 13.27
C PRO A 87 6.71 8.59 14.27
N ASP A 88 6.90 9.82 13.80
CA ASP A 88 7.00 11.01 14.65
C ASP A 88 5.70 11.31 15.40
N VAL A 89 4.54 11.05 14.78
CA VAL A 89 3.23 11.18 15.45
C VAL A 89 3.12 10.17 16.58
N VAL A 90 3.56 8.93 16.35
CA VAL A 90 3.56 7.89 17.39
C VAL A 90 4.54 8.25 18.53
N ASN A 91 5.75 8.69 18.19
CA ASN A 91 6.77 9.09 19.15
C ASN A 91 6.40 10.35 19.96
N SER A 92 5.46 11.16 19.47
CA SER A 92 4.96 12.33 20.20
C SER A 92 3.86 12.01 21.24
N VAL A 93 3.23 10.85 21.11
CA VAL A 93 2.09 10.42 21.95
C VAL A 93 2.47 9.28 22.90
N MET A 94 3.55 8.55 22.59
CA MET A 94 4.12 7.47 23.41
C MET A 94 5.24 7.99 24.30
#